data_AF-A0A2C9L1T1-F1
#
_entry.id   AF-A0A2C9L1T1-F1
#
_cell.length_a   1.000
_cell.length_b   1.000
_cell.length_c   1.000
_cell.angle_alpha   90.00
_cell.angle_beta   90.00
_cell.angle_gamma   90.00
#
_symmetry.space_group_name_H-M   'P 1'
#
loop_
_entity.id
_entity.type
_entity.pdbx_description
1 polymer ?
#
loop_
_entity_poly.entity_id
_entity_poly.type
_entity_poly.pdbx_seq_one_letter_code
_entity_poly.pdbx_strand_id
1 'polypeptide(L)'
;KTVPFTDVEARNIKDIWDLNAQSRYRLYKFWIQLKKKKISKILVVLSKEFESVFRRKNEANRFKDIAILQRARVIGMTTTGAAKYRKVLQSVGCRIIVVEEAAEVLEAHIVTTLNSNCQHLILIGDHQQLRPSPTVHKLAVDYNLEISLFERLVNNNVPHVTLSEQHRMRPEISQFVKHIYPNLKD
;
A
#
# COMPACT_ATOMS: atom_id res chain seq x y z
N LYS A 1 -15.75 38.21 10.05
CA LYS A 1 -16.45 36.89 10.16
C LYS A 1 -17.55 37.01 11.21
N THR A 2 -18.82 36.74 10.88
CA THR A 2 -19.94 36.85 11.84
C THR A 2 -19.88 35.75 12.91
N VAL A 3 -19.83 36.17 14.18
CA VAL A 3 -19.70 35.30 15.37
C VAL A 3 -21.09 34.78 15.79
N PRO A 4 -21.26 33.46 16.05
CA PRO A 4 -22.53 32.91 16.52
C PRO A 4 -22.96 33.52 17.87
N PHE A 5 -24.25 33.39 18.21
CA PHE A 5 -24.70 33.71 19.56
C PHE A 5 -24.10 32.75 20.61
N THR A 6 -23.98 33.25 21.83
CA THR A 6 -23.72 32.49 23.05
C THR A 6 -25.00 31.83 23.56
N ASP A 7 -24.89 30.81 24.41
CA ASP A 7 -26.04 30.17 25.05
C ASP A 7 -26.93 31.16 25.81
N VAL A 8 -26.35 32.21 26.40
CA VAL A 8 -27.10 33.24 27.14
C VAL A 8 -27.86 34.16 26.18
N GLU A 9 -27.21 34.65 25.13
CA GLU A 9 -27.85 35.48 24.09
C GLU A 9 -29.01 34.72 23.44
N ALA A 10 -28.82 33.43 23.12
CA ALA A 10 -29.84 32.62 22.47
C ALA A 10 -31.08 32.37 23.36
N ARG A 11 -30.91 32.27 24.69
CA ARG A 11 -32.02 32.04 25.64
C ARG A 11 -32.88 33.27 25.89
N ASN A 12 -32.33 34.47 25.68
CA ASN A 12 -33.04 35.73 25.92
C ASN A 12 -33.93 36.15 24.75
N ILE A 13 -33.90 35.43 23.63
CA ILE A 13 -34.71 35.70 22.43
C ILE A 13 -36.11 35.13 22.63
N LYS A 14 -37.12 36.00 22.64
CA LYS A 14 -38.54 35.61 22.78
C LYS A 14 -39.21 35.38 21.42
N ASP A 15 -38.93 36.25 20.45
CA ASP A 15 -39.38 36.12 19.06
C ASP A 15 -38.18 36.32 18.12
N ILE A 16 -38.11 35.49 17.08
CA ILE A 16 -37.07 35.50 16.05
C ILE A 16 -37.31 36.62 15.03
N TRP A 17 -38.56 37.06 14.86
CA TRP A 17 -38.93 38.10 13.90
C TRP A 17 -38.57 39.51 14.35
N ASP A 18 -38.39 39.71 15.67
CA ASP A 18 -37.90 40.95 16.27
C ASP A 18 -36.41 41.21 15.99
N LEU A 19 -35.69 40.20 15.48
CA LEU A 19 -34.25 40.28 15.24
C LEU A 19 -33.93 40.84 13.85
N ASN A 20 -32.96 41.76 13.80
CA ASN A 20 -32.38 42.20 12.53
C ASN A 20 -31.68 41.05 11.78
N ALA A 21 -31.46 41.21 10.48
CA ALA A 21 -30.91 40.18 9.61
C ALA A 21 -29.56 39.61 10.12
N GLN A 22 -28.70 40.47 10.65
CA GLN A 22 -27.40 40.06 11.19
C GLN A 22 -27.56 39.18 12.45
N SER A 23 -28.47 39.54 13.36
CA SER A 23 -28.74 38.80 14.59
C SER A 23 -29.42 37.46 14.30
N ARG A 24 -30.34 37.40 13.32
CA ARG A 24 -30.91 36.13 12.83
C ARG A 24 -29.83 35.20 12.27
N TYR A 25 -28.86 35.75 11.53
CA TYR A 25 -27.74 34.95 11.03
C TYR A 25 -26.78 34.46 12.14
N ARG A 26 -26.58 35.24 13.21
CA ARG A 26 -25.85 34.81 14.41
C ARG A 26 -26.56 33.66 15.14
N LEU A 27 -27.89 33.75 15.28
CA LEU A 27 -28.73 32.70 15.87
C LEU A 27 -28.72 31.40 15.04
N TYR A 28 -28.86 31.52 13.72
CA TYR A 28 -28.77 30.38 12.80
C TYR A 28 -27.43 29.66 12.93
N LYS A 29 -26.31 30.39 12.98
CA LYS A 29 -24.98 29.81 13.19
C LYS A 29 -24.86 29.09 14.54
N PHE A 30 -25.44 29.64 15.60
CA PHE A 30 -25.49 28.98 16.91
C PHE A 30 -26.24 27.65 16.84
N TRP A 31 -27.41 27.60 16.20
CA TRP A 31 -28.15 26.34 16.00
C TRP A 31 -27.39 25.31 15.17
N ILE A 32 -26.70 25.74 14.11
CA ILE A 32 -25.82 24.85 13.34
C ILE A 32 -24.73 24.27 14.25
N GLN A 33 -24.11 25.09 15.10
CA GLN A 33 -23.07 24.60 16.02
C GLN A 33 -23.62 23.60 17.03
N LEU A 34 -24.79 23.85 17.62
CA LEU A 34 -25.44 22.90 18.52
C LEU A 34 -25.77 21.58 17.81
N LYS A 35 -26.36 21.65 16.60
CA LYS A 35 -26.69 20.46 15.81
C LYS A 35 -25.42 19.69 15.43
N LYS A 36 -24.36 20.37 14.98
CA LYS A 36 -23.05 19.77 14.69
C LYS A 36 -22.46 19.11 15.94
N LYS A 37 -22.52 19.75 17.11
CA LYS A 37 -22.03 19.19 18.38
C LYS A 37 -22.78 17.92 18.75
N LYS A 38 -24.11 17.90 18.60
CA LYS A 38 -24.94 16.72 18.84
C LYS A 38 -24.61 15.57 17.87
N ILE A 39 -24.56 15.86 16.57
CA ILE A 39 -24.22 14.87 15.53
C ILE A 39 -22.78 14.35 15.73
N SER A 40 -21.83 15.23 16.03
CA SER A 40 -20.43 14.85 16.26
C SER A 40 -20.30 13.87 17.44
N LYS A 41 -21.04 14.07 18.54
CA LYS A 41 -21.07 13.10 19.64
C LYS A 41 -21.58 11.72 19.19
N ILE A 42 -22.65 11.68 18.40
CA ILE A 42 -23.20 10.42 17.88
C ILE A 42 -22.21 9.75 16.91
N LEU A 43 -21.63 10.51 15.98
CA LEU A 43 -20.64 10.01 15.03
C LEU A 43 -19.42 9.41 15.72
N VAL A 44 -18.94 10.00 16.81
CA VAL A 44 -17.80 9.46 17.57
C VAL A 44 -18.15 8.09 18.16
N VAL A 45 -19.36 7.90 18.69
CA VAL A 45 -19.80 6.61 19.24
C VAL A 45 -19.93 5.58 18.12
N LEU A 46 -20.67 5.92 17.05
CA LEU A 46 -20.88 5.02 15.91
C LEU A 46 -19.56 4.65 15.20
N SER A 47 -18.62 5.58 15.05
CA SER A 47 -17.30 5.30 14.47
C SER A 47 -16.53 4.28 15.29
N LYS A 48 -16.56 4.39 16.63
CA LYS A 48 -15.89 3.43 17.51
C LYS A 48 -16.52 2.04 17.43
N GLU A 49 -17.85 1.97 17.40
CA GLU A 49 -18.57 0.70 17.22
C GLU A 49 -18.26 0.06 15.87
N PHE A 50 -18.31 0.86 14.80
CA PHE A 50 -17.95 0.43 13.45
C PHE A 50 -16.52 -0.11 13.37
N GLU A 51 -15.54 0.63 13.91
CA GLU A 51 -14.13 0.22 13.93
C GLU A 51 -13.94 -1.09 14.70
N SER A 52 -14.65 -1.28 15.82
CA SER A 52 -14.60 -2.51 16.61
C SER A 52 -15.14 -3.71 15.83
N VAL A 53 -16.32 -3.59 15.22
CA VAL A 53 -16.94 -4.66 14.42
C VAL A 53 -16.11 -4.94 13.17
N PHE A 54 -15.64 -3.91 12.48
CA PHE A 54 -14.79 -4.03 11.30
C PHE A 54 -13.47 -4.75 11.61
N ARG A 55 -12.84 -4.44 12.76
CA ARG A 55 -11.63 -5.13 13.22
C ARG A 55 -11.88 -6.62 13.43
N ARG A 56 -12.96 -6.98 14.13
CA ARG A 56 -13.33 -8.39 14.37
C ARG A 56 -13.59 -9.14 13.06
N LYS A 57 -14.28 -8.51 12.10
CA LYS A 57 -14.51 -9.09 10.77
C LYS A 57 -13.19 -9.35 10.03
N ASN A 58 -12.27 -8.38 10.04
CA ASN A 58 -10.98 -8.52 9.38
C ASN A 58 -10.11 -9.61 10.03
N GLU A 59 -10.17 -9.72 11.36
CA GLU A 59 -9.48 -10.78 12.09
C GLU A 59 -10.04 -12.16 11.75
N ALA A 60 -11.37 -12.33 11.74
CA ALA A 60 -12.01 -13.58 11.34
C ALA A 60 -11.66 -13.98 9.89
N ASN A 61 -11.69 -13.01 8.95
CA ASN A 61 -11.26 -13.25 7.57
C ASN A 61 -9.78 -13.66 7.51
N ARG A 62 -8.91 -12.99 8.28
CA ARG A 62 -7.48 -13.33 8.34
C ARG A 62 -7.26 -14.77 8.81
N PHE A 63 -7.94 -15.21 9.87
CA PHE A 63 -7.82 -16.59 10.35
C PHE A 63 -8.29 -17.60 9.32
N LYS A 64 -9.40 -17.31 8.64
CA LYS A 64 -9.90 -18.14 7.53
C LYS A 64 -8.88 -18.24 6.41
N ASP A 65 -8.31 -17.12 5.97
CA ASP A 65 -7.33 -17.08 4.89
C ASP A 65 -6.05 -17.85 5.26
N ILE A 66 -5.55 -17.70 6.49
CA ILE A 66 -4.41 -18.47 6.99
C ILE A 66 -4.70 -19.98 6.93
N ALA A 67 -5.87 -20.41 7.43
CA ALA A 67 -6.23 -21.82 7.47
C ALA A 67 -6.34 -22.44 6.06
N ILE A 68 -6.81 -21.68 5.07
CA ILE A 68 -6.86 -22.12 3.67
C ILE A 68 -5.45 -22.19 3.09
N LEU A 69 -4.66 -21.13 3.25
CA LEU A 69 -3.33 -21.03 2.64
C LEU A 69 -2.33 -22.03 3.23
N GLN A 70 -2.40 -22.34 4.52
CA GLN A 70 -1.55 -23.36 5.15
C GLN A 70 -1.76 -24.78 4.59
N ARG A 71 -2.90 -25.03 3.95
CA ARG A 71 -3.18 -26.32 3.28
C ARG A 71 -2.70 -26.35 1.82
N ALA A 72 -2.39 -25.19 1.24
CA ALA A 72 -1.90 -25.10 -0.13
C ALA A 72 -0.41 -25.44 -0.20
N ARG A 73 0.00 -26.16 -1.26
CA ARG A 73 1.43 -26.45 -1.53
C ARG A 73 2.14 -25.29 -2.22
N VAL A 74 1.41 -24.56 -3.05
CA VAL A 74 1.89 -23.41 -3.81
C VAL A 74 0.88 -22.28 -3.65
N ILE A 75 1.38 -21.08 -3.38
CA ILE A 75 0.56 -19.87 -3.24
C ILE A 75 1.10 -18.84 -4.22
N GLY A 76 0.30 -18.49 -5.22
CA GLY A 76 0.61 -17.43 -6.18
C GLY A 76 -0.10 -16.13 -5.82
N MET A 77 0.61 -15.00 -5.92
CA MET A 77 0.02 -13.67 -5.80
C MET A 77 0.92 -12.61 -6.45
N THR A 78 0.33 -11.48 -6.81
CA THR A 78 1.10 -10.30 -7.25
C THR A 78 1.88 -9.70 -6.09
N THR A 79 2.93 -8.94 -6.40
CA THR A 79 3.78 -8.24 -5.42
C THR A 79 2.96 -7.28 -4.54
N THR A 80 2.03 -6.53 -5.13
CA THR A 80 1.06 -5.69 -4.41
C THR A 80 0.14 -6.51 -3.50
N GLY A 81 -0.29 -7.69 -3.97
CA GLY A 81 -1.07 -8.64 -3.15
C GLY A 81 -0.28 -9.11 -1.94
N ALA A 82 0.99 -9.49 -2.14
CA ALA A 82 1.87 -9.92 -1.08
C ALA A 82 2.09 -8.82 -0.02
N ALA A 83 2.31 -7.58 -0.45
CA ALA A 83 2.43 -6.43 0.47
C ALA A 83 1.14 -6.21 1.29
N LYS A 84 -0.04 -6.30 0.65
CA LYS A 84 -1.34 -6.16 1.33
C LYS A 84 -1.58 -7.28 2.34
N TYR A 85 -1.26 -8.52 1.98
CA TYR A 85 -1.49 -9.71 2.81
C TYR A 85 -0.26 -10.14 3.61
N ARG A 86 0.73 -9.26 3.81
CA ARG A 86 1.98 -9.53 4.55
C ARG A 86 1.75 -10.23 5.89
N LYS A 87 0.70 -9.82 6.61
CA LYS A 87 0.33 -10.34 7.94
C LYS A 87 -0.14 -11.80 7.85
N VAL A 88 -0.84 -12.15 6.78
CA VAL A 88 -1.27 -13.53 6.50
C VAL A 88 -0.05 -14.35 6.10
N LEU A 89 0.76 -13.87 5.16
CA LEU A 89 1.96 -14.56 4.69
C LEU A 89 2.97 -14.87 5.81
N GLN A 90 3.17 -13.92 6.72
CA GLN A 90 4.00 -14.11 7.93
C GLN A 90 3.48 -15.25 8.81
N SER A 91 2.15 -15.40 8.93
CA SER A 91 1.53 -16.48 9.70
C SER A 91 1.49 -17.82 8.96
N VAL A 92 1.43 -17.80 7.63
CA VAL A 92 1.54 -19.00 6.79
C VAL A 92 2.96 -19.58 6.87
N GLY A 93 3.99 -18.71 6.93
CA GLY A 93 5.37 -19.13 7.20
C GLY A 93 6.01 -19.87 6.03
N CYS A 94 5.86 -19.36 4.80
CA CYS A 94 6.45 -19.95 3.60
C CYS A 94 7.98 -20.05 3.72
N ARG A 95 8.52 -21.28 3.59
CA ARG A 95 9.96 -21.55 3.66
C ARG A 95 10.73 -21.22 2.38
N ILE A 96 10.07 -21.34 1.23
CA ILE A 96 10.63 -21.03 -0.07
C ILE A 96 9.78 -19.92 -0.68
N ILE A 97 10.44 -18.85 -1.12
CA ILE A 97 9.79 -17.69 -1.74
C ILE A 97 10.45 -17.48 -3.09
N VAL A 98 9.63 -17.46 -4.14
CA VAL A 98 10.07 -17.15 -5.51
C VAL A 98 9.46 -15.80 -5.89
N VAL A 99 10.30 -14.86 -6.32
CA VAL A 99 9.88 -13.56 -6.82
C VAL A 99 10.29 -13.46 -8.28
N GLU A 100 9.30 -13.31 -9.15
CA GLU A 100 9.47 -13.07 -10.57
C GLU A 100 9.40 -11.56 -10.84
N GLU A 101 9.97 -11.10 -11.97
CA GLU A 101 10.19 -9.68 -12.27
C GLU A 101 10.90 -8.92 -11.14
N ALA A 102 11.78 -9.59 -10.38
CA ALA A 102 12.36 -9.05 -9.14
C ALA A 102 13.17 -7.75 -9.33
N ALA A 103 13.63 -7.47 -10.56
CA ALA A 103 14.29 -6.22 -10.92
C ALA A 103 13.33 -5.02 -10.96
N GLU A 104 12.04 -5.24 -11.24
CA GLU A 104 11.00 -4.21 -11.33
C GLU A 104 10.26 -3.96 -10.00
N VAL A 105 10.60 -4.73 -8.95
CA VAL A 105 9.93 -4.66 -7.65
C VAL A 105 10.74 -3.82 -6.67
N LEU A 106 10.07 -2.88 -6.00
CA LEU A 106 10.66 -2.11 -4.90
C LEU A 106 11.20 -3.04 -3.82
N GLU A 107 12.43 -2.78 -3.36
CA GLU A 107 13.06 -3.55 -2.28
C GLU A 107 12.15 -3.67 -1.05
N ALA A 108 11.49 -2.58 -0.66
CA ALA A 108 10.59 -2.57 0.49
C ALA A 108 9.44 -3.58 0.37
N HIS A 109 8.92 -3.82 -0.84
CA HIS A 109 7.88 -4.83 -1.05
C HIS A 109 8.43 -6.24 -0.85
N ILE A 110 9.63 -6.55 -1.36
CA ILE A 110 10.22 -7.87 -1.15
C ILE A 110 10.52 -8.08 0.33
N VAL A 111 11.24 -7.15 0.97
CA VAL A 111 11.64 -7.27 2.39
C VAL A 111 10.45 -7.45 3.32
N THR A 112 9.34 -6.73 3.10
CA THR A 112 8.16 -6.82 3.97
C THR A 112 7.34 -8.10 3.78
N THR A 113 7.54 -8.83 2.67
CA THR A 113 6.86 -10.10 2.39
C THR A 113 7.63 -11.32 2.90
N LEU A 114 8.94 -11.17 3.15
CA LEU A 114 9.73 -12.18 3.82
C LEU A 114 9.20 -12.43 5.24
N ASN A 115 9.21 -13.69 5.64
CA ASN A 115 8.84 -14.13 6.98
C ASN A 115 10.06 -14.77 7.66
N SER A 116 10.03 -14.89 8.99
CA SER A 116 11.12 -15.46 9.79
C SER A 116 11.47 -16.90 9.44
N ASN A 117 10.56 -17.62 8.77
CA ASN A 117 10.75 -19.02 8.40
C ASN A 117 11.28 -19.17 6.97
N CYS A 118 11.52 -18.06 6.25
CA CYS A 118 12.09 -18.11 4.90
C CYS A 118 13.52 -18.67 4.95
N GLN A 119 13.73 -19.81 4.29
CA GLN A 119 15.00 -20.51 4.19
C GLN A 119 15.63 -20.36 2.80
N HIS A 120 14.81 -20.16 1.76
CA HIS A 120 15.27 -19.99 0.39
C HIS A 120 14.49 -18.87 -0.29
N LEU A 121 15.19 -17.81 -0.67
CA LEU A 121 14.66 -16.72 -1.50
C LEU A 121 15.25 -16.85 -2.90
N ILE A 122 14.39 -17.04 -3.89
CA ILE A 122 14.75 -17.13 -5.31
C ILE A 122 14.25 -15.86 -5.98
N LEU A 123 15.15 -15.04 -6.50
CA LEU A 123 14.84 -13.81 -7.21
C LEU A 123 15.14 -14.02 -8.70
N ILE A 124 14.13 -13.85 -9.53
CA ILE A 124 14.23 -13.98 -10.98
C ILE A 124 13.88 -12.61 -11.55
N GLY A 125 14.78 -12.02 -12.34
CA GLY A 125 14.57 -10.71 -12.94
C GLY A 125 15.74 -10.32 -13.82
N ASP A 126 15.63 -9.15 -14.44
CA ASP A 126 16.64 -8.61 -15.32
C ASP A 126 16.96 -7.15 -14.95
N HIS A 127 18.15 -6.93 -14.39
CA HIS A 127 18.60 -5.62 -13.92
C HIS A 127 19.04 -4.70 -15.08
N GLN A 128 19.10 -5.20 -16.31
CA GLN A 128 19.36 -4.42 -17.52
C GLN A 128 18.07 -3.92 -18.19
N GLN A 129 16.89 -4.28 -17.66
CA GLN A 129 15.58 -3.85 -18.15
C GLN A 129 14.97 -2.76 -17.26
N LEU A 130 13.65 -2.80 -17.04
CA LEU A 130 12.95 -1.80 -16.27
C LEU A 130 13.34 -1.87 -14.79
N ARG A 131 13.46 -0.70 -14.18
CA ARG A 131 13.58 -0.52 -12.74
C ARG A 131 12.21 -0.26 -12.11
N PRO A 132 12.04 -0.48 -10.80
CA PRO A 132 10.86 -0.06 -10.08
C PRO A 132 10.65 1.45 -10.24
N SER A 133 9.40 1.89 -10.36
CA SER A 133 9.05 3.31 -10.51
C SER A 133 8.38 3.87 -9.25
N PRO A 134 9.11 4.56 -8.36
CA PRO A 134 8.52 5.29 -7.24
C PRO A 134 7.63 6.44 -7.74
N THR A 135 6.50 6.68 -7.06
CA THR A 135 5.57 7.77 -7.42
C THR A 135 6.23 9.15 -7.36
N VAL A 136 7.23 9.32 -6.49
CA VAL A 136 7.97 10.58 -6.35
C VAL A 136 9.34 10.41 -6.99
N HIS A 137 9.54 10.98 -8.18
CA HIS A 137 10.79 10.91 -8.93
C HIS A 137 12.02 11.35 -8.12
N LYS A 138 11.88 12.40 -7.31
CA LYS A 138 12.97 12.88 -6.44
C LYS A 138 13.46 11.79 -5.48
N LEU A 139 12.54 10.96 -4.98
CA LEU A 139 12.90 9.85 -4.10
C LEU A 139 13.62 8.73 -4.86
N ALA A 140 13.29 8.52 -6.13
CA ALA A 140 13.99 7.56 -6.99
C ALA A 140 15.46 7.97 -7.18
N VAL A 141 15.70 9.21 -7.61
CA VAL A 141 17.04 9.69 -8.01
C VAL A 141 17.92 10.07 -6.81
N ASP A 142 17.41 10.85 -5.87
CA ASP A 142 18.25 11.39 -4.77
C ASP A 142 18.52 10.34 -3.68
N TYR A 143 17.66 9.32 -3.58
CA TYR A 143 17.69 8.31 -2.52
C TYR A 143 17.72 6.87 -3.04
N ASN A 144 17.91 6.66 -4.35
CA ASN A 144 18.06 5.35 -4.98
C ASN A 144 16.88 4.38 -4.74
N LEU A 145 15.65 4.90 -4.59
CA LEU A 145 14.46 4.05 -4.40
C LEU A 145 14.06 3.25 -5.65
N GLU A 146 14.64 3.57 -6.81
CA GLU A 146 14.54 2.78 -8.04
C GLU A 146 15.55 1.62 -8.10
N ILE A 147 16.43 1.44 -7.12
CA ILE A 147 17.29 0.27 -7.08
C ILE A 147 16.51 -0.85 -6.39
N SER A 148 16.19 -1.91 -7.13
CA SER A 148 15.54 -3.09 -6.57
C SER A 148 16.49 -3.88 -5.67
N LEU A 149 15.93 -4.75 -4.81
CA LEU A 149 16.76 -5.69 -4.03
C LEU A 149 17.59 -6.57 -4.95
N PHE A 150 17.02 -7.00 -6.09
CA PHE A 150 17.71 -7.81 -7.08
C PHE A 150 18.92 -7.08 -7.66
N GLU A 151 18.73 -5.86 -8.16
CA GLU A 151 19.81 -5.04 -8.71
C GLU A 151 20.88 -4.75 -7.64
N ARG A 152 20.46 -4.44 -6.40
CA ARG A 152 21.39 -4.21 -5.29
C ARG A 152 22.24 -5.44 -4.98
N LEU A 153 21.69 -6.65 -5.01
CA LEU A 153 22.45 -7.88 -4.78
C LEU A 153 23.45 -8.14 -5.92
N VAL A 154 23.03 -7.93 -7.17
CA VAL A 154 23.91 -8.04 -8.35
C VAL A 154 25.08 -7.05 -8.25
N ASN A 155 24.80 -5.77 -7.96
CA ASN A 155 25.82 -4.73 -7.80
C ASN A 155 26.81 -5.01 -6.65
N ASN A 156 26.38 -5.78 -5.65
CA ASN A 156 27.24 -6.24 -4.54
C ASN A 156 27.95 -7.58 -4.83
N ASN A 157 27.98 -8.02 -6.10
CA ASN A 157 28.66 -9.25 -6.54
C ASN A 157 28.13 -10.52 -5.85
N VAL A 158 26.85 -10.54 -5.46
CA VAL A 158 26.22 -11.77 -5.00
C VAL A 158 26.19 -12.77 -6.16
N PRO A 159 26.58 -14.05 -5.92
CA PRO A 159 26.56 -15.06 -6.96
C PRO A 159 25.16 -15.20 -7.57
N HIS A 160 25.09 -15.11 -8.89
CA HIS A 160 23.86 -15.25 -9.65
C HIS A 160 24.12 -16.05 -10.93
N VAL A 161 23.05 -16.55 -11.53
CA VAL A 161 23.09 -17.29 -12.78
C VAL A 161 22.38 -16.47 -13.85
N THR A 162 23.03 -16.26 -14.98
CA THR A 162 22.47 -15.56 -16.14
C THR A 162 22.14 -16.58 -17.22
N LEU A 163 20.87 -16.62 -17.64
CA LEU A 163 20.45 -17.41 -18.78
C LEU A 163 20.90 -16.72 -20.06
N SER A 164 21.61 -17.43 -20.94
CA SER A 164 22.22 -16.85 -22.14
C SER A 164 21.53 -17.25 -23.44
N GLU A 165 20.76 -18.33 -23.46
CA GLU A 165 20.05 -18.79 -24.66
C GLU A 165 18.64 -18.18 -24.70
N GLN A 166 18.32 -17.51 -25.81
CA GLN A 166 17.01 -16.91 -26.04
C GLN A 166 16.23 -17.72 -27.07
N HIS A 167 14.92 -17.88 -26.85
CA HIS A 167 14.05 -18.67 -27.75
C HIS A 167 12.86 -17.88 -28.29
N ARG A 168 12.87 -16.55 -28.17
CA ARG A 168 11.71 -15.70 -28.55
C ARG A 168 11.94 -14.96 -29.85
N MET A 169 13.10 -14.32 -30.00
CA MET A 169 13.43 -13.47 -31.12
C MET A 169 14.10 -14.28 -32.23
N ARG A 170 13.91 -13.87 -33.48
CA ARG A 170 14.78 -14.36 -34.54
C ARG A 170 16.20 -13.79 -34.37
N PRO A 171 17.26 -14.48 -34.84
CA PRO A 171 18.64 -14.00 -34.73
C PRO A 171 18.87 -12.59 -35.30
N GLU A 172 18.16 -12.22 -36.37
CA GLU A 172 18.27 -10.90 -36.98
C GLU A 172 17.72 -9.78 -36.07
N ILE A 173 16.82 -10.11 -35.14
CA ILE A 173 16.26 -9.18 -34.16
C ILE A 173 17.11 -9.20 -32.87
N SER A 174 17.49 -10.38 -32.40
CA SER A 174 18.27 -10.53 -31.15
C SER A 174 19.65 -9.86 -31.26
N GLN A 175 20.23 -9.80 -32.46
CA GLN A 175 21.50 -9.11 -32.69
C GLN A 175 21.48 -7.65 -32.20
N PHE A 176 20.34 -6.97 -32.30
CA PHE A 176 20.23 -5.58 -31.84
C PHE A 176 20.34 -5.43 -30.33
N VAL A 177 20.03 -6.45 -29.53
CA VAL A 177 20.14 -6.38 -28.05
C VAL A 177 21.46 -6.93 -27.51
N LYS A 178 22.32 -7.51 -28.35
CA LYS A 178 23.63 -8.07 -27.93
C LYS A 178 24.58 -7.03 -27.34
N HIS A 179 24.38 -5.73 -27.63
CA HIS A 179 25.14 -4.66 -26.99
C HIS A 179 24.79 -4.47 -25.50
N ILE A 180 23.57 -4.84 -25.09
CA ILE A 180 23.13 -4.87 -23.69
C ILE A 180 23.47 -6.22 -23.04
N TYR A 181 23.36 -7.31 -23.83
CA TYR A 181 23.62 -8.68 -23.38
C TYR A 181 24.74 -9.34 -24.21
N PRO A 182 26.03 -9.13 -23.88
CA PRO A 182 27.15 -9.60 -24.71
C PRO A 182 27.21 -11.12 -24.89
N ASN A 183 26.68 -11.88 -23.93
CA ASN A 183 26.73 -13.35 -23.92
C ASN A 183 25.45 -14.00 -24.50
N LEU A 184 24.53 -13.22 -25.08
CA LEU A 184 23.26 -13.72 -25.61
C LEU A 184 23.47 -14.62 -26.85
N LYS A 185 22.90 -15.81 -26.80
CA LYS A 185 22.91 -16.86 -27.83
C LYS A 185 21.49 -17.11 -28.35
N ASP A 186 21.44 -17.55 -29.60
CA ASP A 186 20.22 -17.87 -30.34
C ASP A 186 20.00 -19.38 -30.45
#